data_AF-A0A8E2QVH3-F1
#
_entry.id   AF-A0A8E2QVH3-F1
#
_cell.length_a   1.000
_cell.length_b   1.000
_cell.length_c   1.000
_cell.angle_alpha   90.00
_cell.angle_beta   90.00
_cell.angle_gamma   90.00
#
_symmetry.space_group_name_H-M   'P 1'
#
loop_
_entity.id
_entity.type
_entity.pdbx_description
1 polymer ?
#
loop_
_entity_poly.entity_id
_entity_poly.type
_entity_poly.pdbx_seq_one_letter_code
_entity_poly.pdbx_strand_id
1 'polypeptide(L)'
;MKKLLLSLMSVSVVGTSATSVLACVSKNDTDIYLVQGNSGEIRDKSFNESAFNAGNNFLQEVVGRKKNISYVRVKDSETATLTKAYNNAIRNKPKTLILPGFYHAVPDNGNNSAAGLMKGKGSTILIDAADQIENQINISYRGDVSGFYAGMAAIVTELGKDDAKEVKLGAFGGNSNPKSVDNFIVGYMSAIDVWNQTSVEDKTQLFASIDEQKASTWAKRDITVKTTQKISPEATMEKNDTDWFSNSFVVGEAVPLLSKLDATVVMPVAGPQTADAISVTGKNFKIVGVDTDQSLAFEKGNFITSAEKAIESSTLISLAHTPEWKDVNLGEETVLAKTAKIVKESGLSLTRQDSKDGEFKDVDLAENKDWTNSVLWANGDMSSGGKNALSDKTKNAIKEIYTPKVLTEASKDLFTYIDGQNAEFYNKYSIISKVSIDAYANKIVSGKQMKNLSDDLNPLDLGEINDNDSSTILNAILNKNSTIPKDELIISKIEGNKAEVSVKDGSTVYNKLDSPLVITFTIKSPASGE
;
A
#
# COMPACT_ATOMS: atom_id res chain seq x y z
N MET A 1 -43.98 16.02 -4.09
CA MET A 1 -43.31 17.02 -3.22
C MET A 1 -42.95 16.37 -1.89
N LYS A 2 -41.69 15.94 -1.75
CA LYS A 2 -40.95 15.48 -0.54
C LYS A 2 -39.59 14.88 -0.98
N LYS A 3 -38.87 15.60 -1.84
CA LYS A 3 -37.51 15.25 -2.32
C LYS A 3 -36.65 16.51 -2.21
N LEU A 4 -36.12 16.82 -1.02
CA LEU A 4 -35.19 17.95 -0.84
C LEU A 4 -34.49 18.03 0.55
N LEU A 5 -34.27 16.92 1.28
CA LEU A 5 -33.72 16.99 2.65
C LEU A 5 -32.66 15.92 3.00
N LEU A 6 -31.84 15.47 2.05
CA LEU A 6 -30.73 14.55 2.33
C LEU A 6 -29.35 15.00 1.80
N SER A 7 -29.25 16.22 1.26
CA SER A 7 -28.00 16.80 0.73
C SER A 7 -27.19 17.62 1.75
N LEU A 8 -27.29 17.31 3.03
CA LEU A 8 -26.61 18.06 4.11
C LEU A 8 -25.76 17.13 4.96
N MET A 9 -24.64 16.64 4.41
CA MET A 9 -23.38 16.35 5.14
C MET A 9 -22.12 16.39 4.24
N SER A 10 -22.17 17.08 3.10
CA SER A 10 -20.96 17.41 2.30
C SER A 10 -21.07 18.80 1.66
N VAL A 11 -21.78 19.72 2.34
CA VAL A 11 -21.84 21.14 1.96
C VAL A 11 -21.27 21.94 3.14
N SER A 12 -19.97 22.21 3.09
CA SER A 12 -19.47 23.46 3.68
C SER A 12 -20.19 24.59 2.94
N VAL A 13 -20.96 25.36 3.70
CA VAL A 13 -21.81 26.46 3.23
C VAL A 13 -21.05 27.38 2.27
N VAL A 14 -21.40 27.33 0.99
CA VAL A 14 -21.09 28.40 0.03
C VAL A 14 -22.11 29.51 0.28
N GLY A 15 -21.65 30.59 0.91
CA GLY A 15 -22.45 31.76 1.25
C GLY A 15 -21.64 33.05 1.24
N THR A 16 -21.41 33.57 0.04
CA THR A 16 -21.21 34.98 -0.36
C THR A 16 -20.32 35.92 0.47
N SER A 17 -19.21 36.37 -0.14
CA SER A 17 -19.12 37.74 -0.67
C SER A 17 -17.90 37.89 -1.59
N ALA A 18 -18.14 38.35 -2.82
CA ALA A 18 -17.09 38.71 -3.76
C ALA A 18 -16.25 39.87 -3.19
N THR A 19 -14.98 39.61 -2.87
CA THR A 19 -13.85 40.54 -3.05
C THR A 19 -12.52 39.83 -2.74
N SER A 20 -11.64 39.82 -3.74
CA SER A 20 -10.20 39.51 -3.69
C SER A 20 -9.77 38.05 -3.43
N VAL A 21 -8.84 37.61 -4.28
CA VAL A 21 -8.13 36.34 -4.23
C VAL A 21 -7.38 36.18 -2.91
N LEU A 22 -7.97 35.49 -1.93
CA LEU A 22 -7.28 35.08 -0.70
C LEU A 22 -7.16 33.56 -0.67
N ALA A 23 -6.01 33.07 -1.13
CA ALA A 23 -5.52 31.78 -0.64
C ALA A 23 -5.33 31.94 0.88
N CYS A 24 -5.97 31.09 1.70
CA CYS A 24 -5.66 31.07 3.12
C CYS A 24 -4.25 30.52 3.30
N VAL A 25 -3.33 31.37 3.76
CA VAL A 25 -1.94 31.03 4.06
C VAL A 25 -1.76 31.01 5.58
N SER A 26 -1.43 29.86 6.15
CA SER A 26 -0.94 29.79 7.53
C SER A 26 0.58 29.90 7.52
N LYS A 27 1.12 30.92 8.21
CA LYS A 27 2.58 31.13 8.34
C LYS A 27 3.08 30.57 9.68
N ASN A 28 3.49 29.30 9.68
CA ASN A 28 4.12 28.64 10.81
C ASN A 28 5.62 28.41 10.50
N ASP A 29 6.15 27.19 10.63
CA ASP A 29 7.48 26.89 10.09
C ASP A 29 7.41 26.94 8.55
N THR A 30 8.34 27.67 7.94
CA THR A 30 8.35 27.93 6.51
C THR A 30 9.31 27.04 5.74
N ASP A 31 10.12 26.22 6.39
CA ASP A 31 11.05 25.31 5.72
C ASP A 31 10.28 24.22 4.94
N ILE A 32 9.08 23.87 5.39
CA ILE A 32 8.18 22.93 4.69
C ILE A 32 6.85 23.63 4.42
N TYR A 33 6.39 23.56 3.18
CA TYR A 33 5.09 24.06 2.76
C TYR A 33 4.27 22.95 2.10
N LEU A 34 3.03 22.78 2.56
CA LEU A 34 2.05 21.99 1.83
C LEU A 34 1.23 22.89 0.90
N VAL A 35 1.11 22.53 -0.37
CA VAL A 35 0.21 23.22 -1.31
C VAL A 35 -0.94 22.28 -1.62
N GLN A 36 -2.14 22.58 -1.12
CA GLN A 36 -3.32 21.72 -1.29
C GLN A 36 -3.79 21.72 -2.74
N GLY A 37 -4.39 20.60 -3.17
CA GLY A 37 -5.25 20.56 -4.35
C GLY A 37 -6.67 21.09 -4.07
N ASN A 38 -7.56 21.04 -5.07
CA ASN A 38 -8.95 21.51 -4.96
C ASN A 38 -9.87 20.60 -4.13
N SER A 39 -9.54 19.32 -4.01
CA SER A 39 -10.36 18.37 -3.26
C SER A 39 -9.81 18.22 -1.85
N GLY A 40 -10.52 18.78 -0.86
CA GLY A 40 -10.28 18.51 0.56
C GLY A 40 -9.68 19.66 1.38
N GLU A 41 -9.59 19.44 2.68
CA GLU A 41 -9.03 20.36 3.68
C GLU A 41 -7.97 19.63 4.51
N ILE A 42 -7.04 20.31 5.18
CA ILE A 42 -6.08 19.65 6.11
C ILE A 42 -6.72 19.05 7.37
N ARG A 43 -8.04 18.94 7.41
CA ARG A 43 -8.85 18.32 8.46
C ARG A 43 -9.90 17.37 7.89
N ASP A 44 -9.75 16.99 6.62
CA ASP A 44 -10.71 16.16 5.88
C ASP A 44 -10.58 14.66 6.16
N LYS A 45 -9.66 14.25 7.03
CA LYS A 45 -9.33 12.86 7.32
C LYS A 45 -8.96 12.08 6.06
N SER A 46 -8.36 12.77 5.08
CA SER A 46 -7.98 12.24 3.77
C SER A 46 -6.59 12.73 3.35
N PHE A 47 -6.30 12.72 2.05
CA PHE A 47 -4.99 12.97 1.44
C PHE A 47 -4.28 14.23 1.96
N ASN A 48 -4.97 15.37 2.01
CA ASN A 48 -4.34 16.62 2.41
C ASN A 48 -3.95 16.60 3.88
N GLU A 49 -4.82 16.06 4.74
CA GLU A 49 -4.52 15.90 6.16
C GLU A 49 -3.36 14.93 6.38
N SER A 50 -3.34 13.76 5.73
CA SER A 50 -2.24 12.79 5.86
C SER A 50 -0.89 13.38 5.44
N ALA A 51 -0.84 14.13 4.33
CA ALA A 51 0.37 14.81 3.88
C ALA A 51 0.79 15.94 4.83
N PHE A 52 -0.18 16.66 5.41
CA PHE A 52 0.07 17.71 6.41
C PHE A 52 0.62 17.13 7.71
N ASN A 53 0.05 16.03 8.18
CA ASN A 53 0.49 15.29 9.36
C ASN A 53 1.91 14.76 9.18
N ALA A 54 2.25 14.22 7.99
CA ALA A 54 3.60 13.78 7.69
C ALA A 54 4.63 14.91 7.86
N GLY A 55 4.36 16.09 7.30
CA GLY A 55 5.27 17.24 7.44
C GLY A 55 5.33 17.77 8.87
N ASN A 56 4.23 17.75 9.62
CA ASN A 56 4.23 18.12 11.04
C ASN A 56 5.06 17.13 11.87
N ASN A 57 4.85 15.82 11.67
CA ASN A 57 5.57 14.77 12.36
C ASN A 57 7.07 14.81 12.03
N PHE A 58 7.41 15.12 10.77
CA PHE A 58 8.80 15.37 10.39
C PHE A 58 9.41 16.52 11.20
N LEU A 59 8.76 17.69 11.24
CA LEU A 59 9.30 18.83 11.98
C LEU A 59 9.36 18.56 13.48
N GLN A 60 8.32 17.98 14.06
CA GLN A 60 8.15 17.87 15.51
C GLN A 60 8.92 16.68 16.08
N GLU A 61 8.71 15.50 15.52
CA GLU A 61 9.26 14.26 16.05
C GLU A 61 10.65 13.97 15.50
N VAL A 62 10.92 14.26 14.22
CA VAL A 62 12.25 14.04 13.65
C VAL A 62 13.17 15.20 13.99
N VAL A 63 12.85 16.42 13.51
CA VAL A 63 13.73 17.59 13.61
C VAL A 63 13.70 18.24 15.01
N GLY A 64 12.64 18.04 15.80
CA GLY A 64 12.52 18.60 17.16
C GLY A 64 11.98 20.04 17.22
N ARG A 65 11.34 20.53 16.16
CA ARG A 65 10.73 21.86 16.09
C ARG A 65 9.26 21.81 16.46
N LYS A 66 8.87 22.49 17.53
CA LYS A 66 7.48 22.55 18.05
C LYS A 66 6.53 23.46 17.24
N LYS A 67 6.63 23.42 15.91
CA LYS A 67 5.78 24.19 14.99
C LYS A 67 5.15 23.25 13.96
N ASN A 68 3.96 23.61 13.50
CA ASN A 68 3.37 22.98 12.34
C ASN A 68 4.03 23.51 11.06
N ILE A 69 3.93 22.75 9.97
CA ILE A 69 4.31 23.24 8.64
C ILE A 69 3.37 24.36 8.20
N SER A 70 3.83 25.17 7.27
CA SER A 70 2.98 26.15 6.59
C SER A 70 2.19 25.47 5.48
N TYR A 71 1.05 26.06 5.09
CA TYR A 71 0.27 25.53 3.98
C TYR A 71 -0.41 26.65 3.17
N VAL A 72 -0.70 26.33 1.91
CA VAL A 72 -1.50 27.14 1.00
C VAL A 72 -2.73 26.35 0.58
N ARG A 73 -3.91 26.88 0.87
CA ARG A 73 -5.18 26.35 0.35
C ARG A 73 -5.55 27.03 -0.96
N VAL A 74 -5.94 26.24 -1.95
CA VAL A 74 -6.47 26.72 -3.23
C VAL A 74 -7.99 26.57 -3.29
N LYS A 75 -8.63 27.39 -4.12
CA LYS A 75 -10.08 27.35 -4.36
C LYS A 75 -10.50 26.40 -5.48
N ASP A 76 -9.57 26.11 -6.38
CA ASP A 76 -9.72 25.24 -7.55
C ASP A 76 -8.33 24.70 -7.95
N SER A 77 -8.33 23.68 -8.80
CA SER A 77 -7.10 23.03 -9.28
C SER A 77 -6.68 23.58 -10.65
N GLU A 78 -7.23 24.73 -11.08
CA GLU A 78 -6.84 25.32 -12.37
C GLU A 78 -5.35 25.70 -12.36
N THR A 79 -4.68 25.58 -13.50
CA THR A 79 -3.25 25.90 -13.63
C THR A 79 -2.89 27.25 -13.04
N ALA A 80 -3.64 28.30 -13.37
CA ALA A 80 -3.34 29.65 -12.89
C ALA A 80 -3.40 29.75 -11.36
N THR A 81 -4.38 29.09 -10.73
CA THR A 81 -4.55 29.07 -9.27
C THR A 81 -3.41 28.31 -8.60
N LEU A 82 -3.08 27.12 -9.09
CA LEU A 82 -1.98 26.31 -8.54
C LEU A 82 -0.62 26.98 -8.74
N THR A 83 -0.33 27.52 -9.92
CA THR A 83 0.92 28.27 -10.17
C THR A 83 1.04 29.47 -9.24
N LYS A 84 -0.05 30.19 -8.95
CA LYS A 84 -0.04 31.29 -7.97
C LYS A 84 0.22 30.76 -6.55
N ALA A 85 -0.36 29.63 -6.17
CA ALA A 85 -0.14 28.99 -4.88
C ALA A 85 1.33 28.57 -4.69
N TYR A 86 1.95 27.95 -5.70
CA TYR A 86 3.37 27.60 -5.69
C TYR A 86 4.24 28.84 -5.51
N ASN A 87 4.02 29.88 -6.30
CA ASN A 87 4.78 31.13 -6.19
C ASN A 87 4.59 31.80 -4.82
N ASN A 88 3.39 31.74 -4.24
CA ASN A 88 3.15 32.25 -2.89
C ASN A 88 3.93 31.46 -1.83
N ALA A 89 3.96 30.13 -1.92
CA ALA A 89 4.78 29.30 -1.04
C ALA A 89 6.28 29.65 -1.20
N ILE A 90 6.78 29.68 -2.44
CA ILE A 90 8.19 29.94 -2.79
C ILE A 90 8.70 31.28 -2.25
N ARG A 91 7.87 32.33 -2.20
CA ARG A 91 8.26 33.64 -1.63
C ARG A 91 8.67 33.55 -0.15
N ASN A 92 8.22 32.52 0.57
CA ASN A 92 8.60 32.26 1.95
C ASN A 92 9.85 31.37 2.07
N LYS A 93 10.54 31.09 0.96
CA LYS A 93 11.80 30.33 0.87
C LYS A 93 11.73 28.92 1.51
N PRO A 94 10.75 28.09 1.14
CA PRO A 94 10.69 26.71 1.62
C PRO A 94 11.89 25.90 1.12
N LYS A 95 12.35 24.98 1.95
CA LYS A 95 13.29 23.91 1.55
C LYS A 95 12.57 22.83 0.76
N THR A 96 11.32 22.53 1.12
CA THR A 96 10.53 21.49 0.45
C THR A 96 9.07 21.89 0.30
N LEU A 97 8.50 21.64 -0.89
CA LEU A 97 7.05 21.65 -1.10
C LEU A 97 6.48 20.24 -1.08
N ILE A 98 5.41 20.02 -0.32
CA ILE A 98 4.60 18.80 -0.34
C ILE A 98 3.34 19.07 -1.16
N LEU A 99 3.10 18.22 -2.16
CA LEU A 99 2.07 18.36 -3.18
C LEU A 99 1.15 17.12 -3.13
N PRO A 100 0.09 17.10 -2.31
CA PRO A 100 -0.84 15.98 -2.22
C PRO A 100 -1.76 15.88 -3.44
N GLY A 101 -1.65 14.78 -4.19
CA GLY A 101 -2.61 14.35 -5.20
C GLY A 101 -2.21 14.65 -6.65
N PHE A 102 -2.71 13.82 -7.57
CA PHE A 102 -2.38 13.84 -9.00
C PHE A 102 -2.71 15.17 -9.70
N TYR A 103 -3.60 16.00 -9.15
CA TYR A 103 -3.96 17.30 -9.73
C TYR A 103 -2.76 18.25 -9.89
N HIS A 104 -1.68 18.05 -9.14
CA HIS A 104 -0.46 18.81 -9.31
C HIS A 104 0.32 18.41 -10.58
N ALA A 105 0.09 17.22 -11.13
CA ALA A 105 0.75 16.69 -12.33
C ALA A 105 -0.02 16.88 -13.62
N VAL A 106 -1.35 16.70 -13.59
CA VAL A 106 -2.14 16.59 -14.83
C VAL A 106 -2.17 17.88 -15.66
N PRO A 107 -2.27 17.75 -17.00
CA PRO A 107 -2.53 18.86 -17.92
C PRO A 107 -3.74 19.69 -17.49
N ASP A 108 -3.70 21.00 -17.75
CA ASP A 108 -4.72 22.01 -17.41
C ASP A 108 -4.96 22.23 -15.90
N ASN A 109 -4.21 21.51 -15.05
CA ASN A 109 -4.11 21.74 -13.62
C ASN A 109 -2.67 22.14 -13.25
N GLY A 110 -2.00 21.44 -12.33
CA GLY A 110 -0.69 21.86 -11.85
C GLY A 110 0.44 21.78 -12.87
N ASN A 111 0.28 20.97 -13.93
CA ASN A 111 1.25 20.75 -15.00
C ASN A 111 2.68 20.42 -14.50
N ASN A 112 2.81 19.81 -13.31
CA ASN A 112 4.07 19.58 -12.60
C ASN A 112 4.96 20.84 -12.46
N SER A 113 4.39 22.05 -12.58
CA SER A 113 5.16 23.29 -12.65
C SER A 113 5.91 23.65 -11.37
N ALA A 114 5.47 23.12 -10.22
CA ALA A 114 6.10 23.37 -8.92
C ALA A 114 7.58 22.93 -8.89
N ALA A 115 7.91 21.78 -9.50
CA ALA A 115 9.26 21.23 -9.51
C ALA A 115 10.25 22.17 -10.22
N GLY A 116 9.87 22.68 -11.40
CA GLY A 116 10.65 23.67 -12.15
C GLY A 116 10.76 25.01 -11.43
N LEU A 117 9.69 25.49 -10.78
CA LEU A 117 9.70 26.74 -10.02
C LEU A 117 10.60 26.70 -8.77
N MET A 118 10.74 25.51 -8.18
CA MET A 118 11.59 25.22 -7.01
C MET A 118 13.05 24.95 -7.36
N LYS A 119 13.41 24.71 -8.63
CA LYS A 119 14.77 24.38 -9.05
C LYS A 119 15.79 25.40 -8.51
N GLY A 120 16.79 24.91 -7.78
CA GLY A 120 17.84 25.73 -7.16
C GLY A 120 17.41 26.49 -5.88
N LYS A 121 16.18 26.28 -5.39
CA LYS A 121 15.64 26.91 -4.16
C LYS A 121 15.23 25.88 -3.11
N GLY A 122 14.93 24.67 -3.55
CA GLY A 122 14.56 23.53 -2.72
C GLY A 122 13.99 22.41 -3.59
N SER A 123 13.39 21.40 -2.96
CA SER A 123 12.84 20.23 -3.64
C SER A 123 11.32 20.15 -3.56
N THR A 124 10.71 19.27 -4.36
CA THR A 124 9.28 18.97 -4.27
C THR A 124 9.04 17.49 -4.01
N ILE A 125 7.98 17.18 -3.27
CA ILE A 125 7.46 15.82 -3.08
C ILE A 125 6.04 15.84 -3.60
N LEU A 126 5.74 15.02 -4.59
CA LEU A 126 4.40 14.88 -5.16
C LEU A 126 3.87 13.47 -4.89
N ILE A 127 2.68 13.45 -4.31
CA ILE A 127 1.99 12.26 -3.84
C ILE A 127 0.92 11.89 -4.86
N ASP A 128 0.81 10.60 -5.17
CA ASP A 128 -0.13 10.01 -6.13
C ASP A 128 0.18 10.38 -7.60
N ALA A 129 1.46 10.34 -7.98
CA ALA A 129 1.92 10.55 -9.35
C ALA A 129 3.06 9.59 -9.73
N ALA A 130 3.15 9.22 -11.01
CA ALA A 130 4.07 8.20 -11.50
C ALA A 130 5.07 8.69 -12.56
N ASP A 131 5.14 10.01 -12.80
CA ASP A 131 6.07 10.59 -13.78
C ASP A 131 7.41 10.92 -13.14
N GLN A 132 8.53 10.68 -13.81
CA GLN A 132 9.83 11.10 -13.32
C GLN A 132 10.09 12.56 -13.71
N ILE A 133 10.23 13.45 -12.72
CA ILE A 133 10.43 14.90 -12.94
C ILE A 133 11.69 15.37 -12.20
N GLU A 134 12.45 16.26 -12.84
CA GLU A 134 13.65 16.83 -12.22
C GLU A 134 13.31 17.60 -10.93
N ASN A 135 14.13 17.48 -9.87
CA ASN A 135 13.95 18.18 -8.59
C ASN A 135 12.65 17.81 -7.84
N GLN A 136 12.13 16.60 -8.11
CA GLN A 136 10.92 16.08 -7.50
C GLN A 136 11.09 14.62 -7.08
N ILE A 137 10.57 14.30 -5.89
CA ILE A 137 10.30 12.92 -5.49
C ILE A 137 8.83 12.64 -5.77
N ASN A 138 8.55 11.62 -6.58
CA ASN A 138 7.19 11.19 -6.86
C ASN A 138 6.87 9.91 -6.11
N ILE A 139 5.69 9.85 -5.50
CA ILE A 139 5.20 8.69 -4.77
C ILE A 139 3.93 8.21 -5.45
N SER A 140 3.92 6.94 -5.85
CA SER A 140 2.75 6.22 -6.36
C SER A 140 2.43 5.06 -5.42
N TYR A 141 1.22 4.51 -5.53
CA TYR A 141 0.72 3.52 -4.56
C TYR A 141 0.28 2.22 -5.22
N ARG A 142 0.62 1.10 -4.57
CA ARG A 142 0.19 -0.24 -4.92
C ARG A 142 -1.22 -0.51 -4.37
N GLY A 143 -2.20 0.08 -5.05
CA GLY A 143 -3.61 -0.03 -4.66
C GLY A 143 -4.15 -1.46 -4.63
N ASP A 144 -3.60 -2.33 -5.47
CA ASP A 144 -3.84 -3.78 -5.45
C ASP A 144 -3.50 -4.42 -4.10
N VAL A 145 -2.39 -4.02 -3.46
CA VAL A 145 -2.02 -4.58 -2.17
C VAL A 145 -2.98 -4.11 -1.08
N SER A 146 -3.34 -2.83 -1.05
CA SER A 146 -4.35 -2.29 -0.13
C SER A 146 -5.71 -2.96 -0.36
N GLY A 147 -6.10 -3.11 -1.63
CA GLY A 147 -7.34 -3.78 -2.03
C GLY A 147 -7.38 -5.23 -1.57
N PHE A 148 -6.30 -5.99 -1.77
CA PHE A 148 -6.19 -7.37 -1.31
C PHE A 148 -6.35 -7.48 0.20
N TYR A 149 -5.60 -6.68 0.97
CA TYR A 149 -5.70 -6.68 2.42
C TYR A 149 -7.12 -6.36 2.90
N ALA A 150 -7.73 -5.32 2.32
CA ALA A 150 -9.09 -4.94 2.66
C ALA A 150 -10.14 -6.00 2.25
N GLY A 151 -9.91 -6.71 1.16
CA GLY A 151 -10.74 -7.85 0.72
C GLY A 151 -10.64 -9.03 1.68
N MET A 152 -9.42 -9.39 2.08
CA MET A 152 -9.20 -10.44 3.07
C MET A 152 -9.79 -10.06 4.44
N ALA A 153 -9.64 -8.80 4.86
CA ALA A 153 -10.28 -8.29 6.07
C ALA A 153 -11.80 -8.37 6.02
N ALA A 154 -12.42 -8.01 4.89
CA ALA A 154 -13.86 -8.16 4.68
C ALA A 154 -14.30 -9.62 4.84
N ILE A 155 -13.59 -10.55 4.19
CA ILE A 155 -13.90 -11.98 4.26
C ILE A 155 -13.76 -12.53 5.67
N VAL A 156 -12.62 -12.30 6.32
CA VAL A 156 -12.31 -12.84 7.65
C VAL A 156 -13.28 -12.28 8.69
N THR A 157 -13.56 -10.97 8.65
CA THR A 157 -14.48 -10.31 9.59
C THR A 157 -15.91 -10.82 9.43
N GLU A 158 -16.37 -11.06 8.20
CA GLU A 158 -17.73 -11.52 7.95
C GLU A 158 -17.92 -13.01 8.24
N LEU A 159 -16.94 -13.85 7.90
CA LEU A 159 -17.01 -15.28 8.18
C LEU A 159 -16.72 -15.63 9.65
N GLY A 160 -16.04 -14.75 10.38
CA GLY A 160 -15.81 -14.84 11.83
C GLY A 160 -17.03 -14.56 12.70
N LYS A 161 -18.23 -14.91 12.22
CA LYS A 161 -19.52 -14.72 12.88
C LYS A 161 -20.27 -16.04 12.96
N ASP A 162 -21.06 -16.24 14.02
CA ASP A 162 -21.76 -17.50 14.22
C ASP A 162 -22.83 -17.76 13.14
N ASP A 163 -23.45 -16.71 12.63
CA ASP A 163 -24.54 -16.72 11.66
C ASP A 163 -24.09 -16.54 10.20
N ALA A 164 -22.78 -16.57 9.94
CA ALA A 164 -22.23 -16.44 8.59
C ALA A 164 -22.71 -17.57 7.66
N LYS A 165 -23.34 -17.20 6.54
CA LYS A 165 -23.89 -18.15 5.55
C LYS A 165 -23.30 -17.99 4.16
N GLU A 166 -23.09 -16.75 3.74
CA GLU A 166 -22.52 -16.39 2.44
C GLU A 166 -21.85 -15.03 2.55
N VAL A 167 -20.70 -14.86 1.90
CA VAL A 167 -20.04 -13.56 1.77
C VAL A 167 -19.89 -13.25 0.28
N LYS A 168 -20.51 -12.14 -0.12
CA LYS A 168 -20.44 -11.62 -1.48
C LYS A 168 -19.71 -10.28 -1.47
N LEU A 169 -18.58 -10.21 -2.18
CA LEU A 169 -17.85 -8.97 -2.36
C LEU A 169 -18.27 -8.32 -3.68
N GLY A 170 -18.47 -7.01 -3.64
CA GLY A 170 -18.63 -6.17 -4.83
C GLY A 170 -17.71 -4.95 -4.75
N ALA A 171 -17.40 -4.35 -5.89
CA ALA A 171 -16.60 -3.13 -5.94
C ALA A 171 -17.01 -2.27 -7.12
N PHE A 172 -16.79 -0.97 -7.07
CA PHE A 172 -17.00 -0.13 -8.24
C PHE A 172 -16.01 1.02 -8.27
N GLY A 173 -15.63 1.43 -9.47
CA GLY A 173 -14.78 2.58 -9.70
C GLY A 173 -15.59 3.81 -10.11
N GLY A 174 -15.01 4.99 -9.89
CA GLY A 174 -15.53 6.23 -10.49
C GLY A 174 -15.31 6.22 -12.00
N ASN A 175 -14.05 6.35 -12.40
CA ASN A 175 -13.61 6.14 -13.78
C ASN A 175 -12.51 5.08 -13.81
N SER A 176 -12.50 4.23 -14.83
CA SER A 176 -11.43 3.24 -15.00
C SER A 176 -10.08 3.93 -15.16
N ASN A 177 -9.11 3.43 -14.39
CA ASN A 177 -7.72 3.80 -14.48
C ASN A 177 -6.86 2.65 -13.94
N PRO A 178 -6.09 1.94 -14.79
CA PRO A 178 -5.30 0.80 -14.37
C PRO A 178 -4.31 1.06 -13.22
N LYS A 179 -3.80 2.28 -13.10
CA LYS A 179 -2.76 2.62 -12.11
C LYS A 179 -3.31 3.15 -10.78
N SER A 180 -4.61 3.46 -10.70
CA SER A 180 -5.18 4.13 -9.51
C SER A 180 -6.57 3.66 -9.06
N VAL A 181 -7.37 3.07 -9.95
CA VAL A 181 -8.73 2.61 -9.64
C VAL A 181 -8.84 1.11 -9.83
N ASP A 182 -8.51 0.63 -11.03
CA ASP A 182 -8.72 -0.77 -11.39
C ASP A 182 -7.84 -1.71 -10.57
N ASN A 183 -6.60 -1.30 -10.24
CA ASN A 183 -5.66 -2.09 -9.45
C ASN A 183 -6.20 -2.41 -8.05
N PHE A 184 -6.82 -1.44 -7.36
CA PHE A 184 -7.52 -1.69 -6.10
C PHE A 184 -8.56 -2.79 -6.26
N ILE A 185 -9.39 -2.68 -7.31
CA ILE A 185 -10.47 -3.63 -7.57
C ILE A 185 -9.91 -5.02 -7.89
N VAL A 186 -8.84 -5.12 -8.68
CA VAL A 186 -8.16 -6.38 -8.98
C VAL A 186 -7.70 -7.05 -7.66
N GLY A 187 -6.94 -6.34 -6.83
CA GLY A 187 -6.45 -6.90 -5.56
C GLY A 187 -7.59 -7.32 -4.63
N TYR A 188 -8.63 -6.50 -4.50
CA TYR A 188 -9.80 -6.79 -3.67
C TYR A 188 -10.59 -8.00 -4.15
N MET A 189 -10.76 -8.17 -5.46
CA MET A 189 -11.39 -9.34 -6.04
C MET A 189 -10.52 -10.60 -5.91
N SER A 190 -9.19 -10.48 -6.05
CA SER A 190 -8.26 -11.61 -5.87
C SER A 190 -8.31 -12.20 -4.45
N ALA A 191 -8.71 -11.44 -3.43
CA ALA A 191 -8.90 -11.96 -2.09
C ALA A 191 -9.93 -13.10 -2.03
N ILE A 192 -10.94 -13.09 -2.92
CA ILE A 192 -11.93 -14.16 -3.05
C ILE A 192 -11.25 -15.48 -3.42
N ASP A 193 -10.45 -15.46 -4.50
CA ASP A 193 -9.81 -16.65 -5.03
C ASP A 193 -8.73 -17.18 -4.08
N VAL A 194 -7.98 -16.29 -3.43
CA VAL A 194 -7.00 -16.66 -2.42
C VAL A 194 -7.68 -17.29 -1.21
N TRP A 195 -8.78 -16.71 -0.70
CA TRP A 195 -9.52 -17.27 0.44
C TRP A 195 -10.07 -18.67 0.13
N ASN A 196 -10.69 -18.82 -1.04
CA ASN A 196 -11.29 -20.09 -1.45
C ASN A 196 -10.24 -21.21 -1.58
N GLN A 197 -8.98 -20.86 -1.85
CA GLN A 197 -7.84 -21.79 -1.89
C GLN A 197 -7.07 -21.91 -0.56
N THR A 198 -7.40 -21.09 0.44
CA THR A 198 -6.67 -21.09 1.72
C THR A 198 -7.00 -22.33 2.55
N SER A 199 -5.95 -22.93 3.14
CA SER A 199 -6.03 -24.14 3.95
C SER A 199 -6.89 -23.98 5.20
N VAL A 200 -7.33 -25.09 5.78
CA VAL A 200 -8.10 -25.08 7.04
C VAL A 200 -7.21 -24.61 8.20
N GLU A 201 -5.92 -24.96 8.17
CA GLU A 201 -4.92 -24.56 9.16
C GLU A 201 -4.77 -23.03 9.20
N ASP A 202 -4.56 -22.41 8.04
CA ASP A 202 -4.43 -20.95 7.94
C ASP A 202 -5.74 -20.25 8.31
N LYS A 203 -6.89 -20.77 7.86
CA LYS A 203 -8.21 -20.26 8.26
C LYS A 203 -8.39 -20.33 9.78
N THR A 204 -7.90 -21.41 10.42
CA THR A 204 -7.94 -21.55 11.88
C THR A 204 -7.09 -20.48 12.54
N GLN A 205 -5.87 -20.21 12.06
CA GLN A 205 -5.03 -19.12 12.58
C GLN A 205 -5.72 -17.76 12.43
N LEU A 206 -6.29 -17.45 11.27
CA LEU A 206 -7.03 -16.20 11.04
C LEU A 206 -8.21 -16.06 12.01
N PHE A 207 -9.01 -17.11 12.16
CA PHE A 207 -10.17 -17.06 13.05
C PHE A 207 -9.80 -17.04 14.53
N ALA A 208 -8.66 -17.60 14.94
CA ALA A 208 -8.16 -17.49 16.31
C ALA A 208 -7.82 -16.03 16.70
N SER A 209 -7.56 -15.18 15.71
CA SER A 209 -7.46 -13.74 15.94
C SER A 209 -8.77 -13.12 16.45
N ILE A 210 -9.92 -13.66 16.03
CA ILE A 210 -11.26 -13.22 16.41
C ILE A 210 -11.75 -13.96 17.66
N ASP A 211 -11.80 -15.28 17.61
CA ASP A 211 -12.26 -16.16 18.67
C ASP A 211 -11.51 -17.50 18.60
N GLU A 212 -10.59 -17.71 19.54
CA GLU A 212 -9.75 -18.91 19.62
C GLU A 212 -10.56 -20.20 19.80
N GLN A 213 -11.66 -20.16 20.55
CA GLN A 213 -12.45 -21.36 20.86
C GLN A 213 -13.25 -21.83 19.64
N LYS A 214 -13.67 -20.90 18.79
CA LYS A 214 -14.47 -21.19 17.60
C LYS A 214 -13.65 -21.32 16.33
N ALA A 215 -12.37 -20.96 16.37
CA ALA A 215 -11.49 -20.90 15.21
C ALA A 215 -11.53 -22.15 14.32
N SER A 216 -11.33 -23.33 14.91
CA SER A 216 -11.33 -24.59 14.15
C SER A 216 -12.71 -24.93 13.58
N THR A 217 -13.78 -24.61 14.31
CA THR A 217 -15.15 -24.82 13.85
C THR A 217 -15.48 -23.91 12.68
N TRP A 218 -15.11 -22.63 12.76
CA TRP A 218 -15.33 -21.66 11.69
C TRP A 218 -14.48 -21.97 10.45
N ALA A 219 -13.23 -22.41 10.62
CA ALA A 219 -12.32 -22.76 9.54
C ALA A 219 -12.80 -23.95 8.68
N LYS A 220 -13.57 -24.87 9.28
CA LYS A 220 -14.11 -26.06 8.62
C LYS A 220 -15.47 -25.84 7.95
N ARG A 221 -16.03 -24.63 8.04
CA ARG A 221 -17.28 -24.30 7.34
C ARG A 221 -17.03 -24.31 5.84
N ASP A 222 -17.87 -25.03 5.10
CA ASP A 222 -17.86 -25.04 3.65
C ASP A 222 -18.62 -23.82 3.12
N ILE A 223 -18.00 -22.64 3.23
CA ILE A 223 -18.55 -21.37 2.73
C ILE A 223 -17.60 -20.82 1.65
N THR A 224 -18.06 -20.85 0.41
CA THR A 224 -17.39 -20.21 -0.72
C THR A 224 -17.70 -18.71 -0.74
N VAL A 225 -16.66 -17.88 -0.80
CA VAL A 225 -16.80 -16.45 -1.04
C VAL A 225 -17.02 -16.21 -2.53
N LYS A 226 -17.90 -15.28 -2.89
CA LYS A 226 -18.27 -15.01 -4.29
C LYS A 226 -18.12 -13.53 -4.64
N THR A 227 -17.89 -13.26 -5.91
CA THR A 227 -18.10 -11.93 -6.48
C THR A 227 -19.56 -11.73 -6.85
N THR A 228 -20.04 -10.49 -6.81
CA THR A 228 -21.40 -10.12 -7.24
C THR A 228 -21.50 -9.71 -8.69
N GLN A 229 -20.39 -9.27 -9.27
CA GLN A 229 -20.35 -8.71 -10.61
C GLN A 229 -19.81 -9.75 -11.58
N LYS A 230 -20.28 -9.69 -12.82
CA LYS A 230 -19.76 -10.57 -13.87
C LYS A 230 -18.33 -10.13 -14.20
N ILE A 231 -17.39 -11.05 -14.03
CA ILE A 231 -16.00 -10.84 -14.42
C ILE A 231 -15.83 -11.32 -15.87
N SER A 232 -15.21 -10.49 -16.71
CA SER A 232 -14.84 -10.88 -18.07
C SER A 232 -13.88 -12.07 -18.04
N PRO A 233 -14.14 -13.16 -18.78
CA PRO A 233 -13.20 -14.27 -18.90
C PRO A 233 -11.98 -13.91 -19.76
N GLU A 234 -12.08 -12.85 -20.56
CA GLU A 234 -11.01 -12.35 -21.40
C GLU A 234 -10.03 -11.51 -20.58
N ALA A 235 -8.87 -11.15 -21.16
CA ALA A 235 -7.85 -10.37 -20.46
C ALA A 235 -8.26 -8.93 -20.14
N THR A 236 -9.36 -8.46 -20.73
CA THR A 236 -9.84 -7.09 -20.62
C THR A 236 -11.36 -7.02 -20.50
N MET A 237 -11.84 -5.90 -19.96
CA MET A 237 -13.23 -5.46 -20.07
C MET A 237 -13.27 -4.02 -20.59
N GLU A 238 -14.41 -3.59 -21.12
CA GLU A 238 -14.56 -2.18 -21.54
C GLU A 238 -14.41 -1.25 -20.33
N LYS A 239 -13.63 -0.18 -20.49
CA LYS A 239 -13.33 0.74 -19.38
C LYS A 239 -14.54 1.53 -18.86
N ASN A 240 -15.62 1.55 -19.64
CA ASN A 240 -16.88 2.25 -19.35
C ASN A 240 -18.02 1.29 -18.96
N ASP A 241 -17.70 0.02 -18.65
CA ASP A 241 -18.67 -0.97 -18.22
C ASP A 241 -19.45 -0.47 -16.99
N THR A 242 -20.76 -0.27 -17.15
CA THR A 242 -21.63 0.32 -16.12
C THR A 242 -21.94 -0.63 -14.96
N ASP A 243 -21.54 -1.89 -15.04
CA ASP A 243 -21.59 -2.80 -13.91
C ASP A 243 -20.39 -2.61 -12.98
N TRP A 244 -19.28 -2.03 -13.47
CA TRP A 244 -18.04 -1.80 -12.71
C TRP A 244 -17.74 -0.32 -12.45
N PHE A 245 -18.22 0.59 -13.30
CA PHE A 245 -17.89 2.01 -13.22
C PHE A 245 -19.15 2.88 -13.27
N SER A 246 -19.18 3.91 -12.41
CA SER A 246 -20.18 4.98 -12.54
C SER A 246 -19.86 5.94 -13.70
N ASN A 247 -18.64 5.87 -14.23
CA ASN A 247 -18.05 6.77 -15.22
C ASN A 247 -18.00 8.24 -14.75
N SER A 248 -17.88 8.43 -13.43
CA SER A 248 -17.93 9.73 -12.79
C SER A 248 -17.36 9.69 -11.37
N PHE A 249 -17.02 10.86 -10.82
CA PHE A 249 -16.73 11.02 -9.39
C PHE A 249 -17.79 11.88 -8.68
N VAL A 250 -18.91 12.18 -9.35
CA VAL A 250 -20.00 13.02 -8.83
C VAL A 250 -20.92 12.19 -7.94
N VAL A 251 -21.15 12.67 -6.71
CA VAL A 251 -22.06 12.05 -5.75
C VAL A 251 -23.48 11.94 -6.34
N GLY A 252 -24.09 10.77 -6.18
CA GLY A 252 -25.42 10.41 -6.67
C GLY A 252 -25.39 9.58 -7.96
N GLU A 253 -24.31 9.66 -8.75
CA GLU A 253 -24.23 9.00 -10.05
C GLU A 253 -23.90 7.51 -9.95
N ALA A 254 -23.43 7.01 -8.81
CA ALA A 254 -23.22 5.57 -8.60
C ALA A 254 -24.49 4.81 -8.19
N VAL A 255 -25.58 5.51 -7.83
CA VAL A 255 -26.82 4.89 -7.34
C VAL A 255 -27.42 3.83 -8.29
N PRO A 256 -27.47 4.05 -9.63
CA PRO A 256 -28.00 3.04 -10.55
C PRO A 256 -27.19 1.73 -10.56
N LEU A 257 -25.87 1.80 -10.44
CA LEU A 257 -24.98 0.63 -10.33
C LEU A 257 -25.22 -0.07 -8.99
N LEU A 258 -25.15 0.67 -7.89
CA LEU A 258 -25.29 0.15 -6.52
C LEU A 258 -26.66 -0.51 -6.28
N SER A 259 -27.72 0.00 -6.89
CA SER A 259 -29.07 -0.56 -6.76
C SER A 259 -29.17 -1.98 -7.32
N LYS A 260 -28.35 -2.33 -8.32
CA LYS A 260 -28.30 -3.66 -8.92
C LYS A 260 -27.39 -4.63 -8.16
N LEU A 261 -26.44 -4.11 -7.38
CA LEU A 261 -25.41 -4.89 -6.72
C LEU A 261 -25.97 -5.73 -5.57
N ASP A 262 -25.74 -7.04 -5.57
CA ASP A 262 -26.17 -7.98 -4.51
C ASP A 262 -25.00 -8.34 -3.57
N ALA A 263 -24.33 -7.31 -3.02
CA ALA A 263 -23.14 -7.50 -2.18
C ALA A 263 -23.45 -7.52 -0.68
N THR A 264 -22.64 -8.27 0.07
CA THR A 264 -22.54 -8.16 1.52
C THR A 264 -21.64 -6.98 1.88
N VAL A 265 -20.49 -6.90 1.22
CA VAL A 265 -19.47 -5.86 1.42
C VAL A 265 -19.14 -5.23 0.08
N VAL A 266 -19.08 -3.90 0.05
CA VAL A 266 -18.73 -3.13 -1.16
C VAL A 266 -17.48 -2.30 -0.93
N MET A 267 -16.58 -2.25 -1.91
CA MET A 267 -15.45 -1.33 -1.97
C MET A 267 -15.66 -0.27 -3.06
N PRO A 268 -16.04 0.97 -2.69
CA PRO A 268 -16.09 2.10 -3.61
C PRO A 268 -14.68 2.66 -3.86
N VAL A 269 -14.15 2.50 -5.08
CA VAL A 269 -12.91 3.15 -5.54
C VAL A 269 -13.27 4.39 -6.37
N ALA A 270 -14.04 5.28 -5.75
CA ALA A 270 -14.78 6.33 -6.45
C ALA A 270 -14.81 7.66 -5.68
N GLY A 271 -13.85 7.87 -4.77
CA GLY A 271 -13.71 9.09 -3.98
C GLY A 271 -15.02 9.46 -3.26
N PRO A 272 -15.61 10.64 -3.52
CA PRO A 272 -16.84 11.09 -2.84
C PRO A 272 -18.04 10.13 -2.98
N GLN A 273 -18.08 9.28 -4.01
CA GLN A 273 -19.18 8.33 -4.23
C GLN A 273 -19.22 7.19 -3.20
N THR A 274 -18.26 7.07 -2.27
CA THR A 274 -18.47 6.26 -1.05
C THR A 274 -19.76 6.65 -0.34
N ALA A 275 -20.14 7.93 -0.36
CA ALA A 275 -21.40 8.42 0.19
C ALA A 275 -22.64 7.77 -0.47
N ASP A 276 -22.57 7.42 -1.75
CA ASP A 276 -23.67 6.75 -2.46
C ASP A 276 -23.86 5.33 -1.95
N ALA A 277 -22.75 4.61 -1.70
CA ALA A 277 -22.79 3.25 -1.13
C ALA A 277 -23.36 3.24 0.30
N ILE A 278 -23.09 4.29 1.08
CA ILE A 278 -23.64 4.46 2.44
C ILE A 278 -25.13 4.80 2.41
N SER A 279 -25.60 5.55 1.41
CA SER A 279 -26.94 6.16 1.40
C SER A 279 -27.95 5.47 0.47
N VAL A 280 -27.53 4.53 -0.37
CA VAL A 280 -28.40 3.83 -1.32
C VAL A 280 -29.54 3.10 -0.59
N THR A 281 -30.78 3.39 -1.00
CA THR A 281 -31.98 2.86 -0.35
C THR A 281 -32.20 1.39 -0.70
N GLY A 282 -32.62 0.59 0.29
CA GLY A 282 -32.94 -0.83 0.09
C GLY A 282 -31.71 -1.75 0.06
N LYS A 283 -30.52 -1.20 0.31
CA LYS A 283 -29.28 -1.95 0.51
C LYS A 283 -28.75 -1.67 1.91
N ASN A 284 -28.04 -2.63 2.48
CA ASN A 284 -27.36 -2.47 3.77
C ASN A 284 -25.93 -3.00 3.63
N PHE A 285 -25.18 -2.37 2.74
CA PHE A 285 -23.80 -2.76 2.49
C PHE A 285 -22.93 -2.47 3.71
N LYS A 286 -21.96 -3.35 3.94
CA LYS A 286 -20.78 -2.98 4.70
C LYS A 286 -19.76 -2.39 3.75
N ILE A 287 -18.98 -1.43 4.23
CA ILE A 287 -18.15 -0.59 3.39
C ILE A 287 -16.68 -0.89 3.63
N VAL A 288 -15.92 -1.01 2.55
CA VAL A 288 -14.47 -0.87 2.56
C VAL A 288 -14.13 0.49 1.98
N GLY A 289 -13.58 1.38 2.79
CA GLY A 289 -13.09 2.69 2.33
C GLY A 289 -11.83 2.56 1.47
N VAL A 290 -11.39 3.67 0.87
CA VAL A 290 -10.14 3.73 0.08
C VAL A 290 -9.31 4.95 0.43
N ASP A 291 -8.03 4.88 0.07
CA ASP A 291 -6.98 5.89 0.23
C ASP A 291 -6.54 6.16 1.67
N THR A 292 -7.49 6.34 2.59
CA THR A 292 -7.28 6.65 4.01
C THR A 292 -8.35 5.94 4.84
N ASP A 293 -8.24 5.90 6.17
CA ASP A 293 -9.30 5.42 7.04
C ASP A 293 -10.59 6.28 6.94
N GLN A 294 -11.44 5.93 5.97
CA GLN A 294 -12.69 6.63 5.70
C GLN A 294 -13.72 6.46 6.81
N SER A 295 -13.55 5.50 7.74
CA SER A 295 -14.42 5.40 8.91
C SER A 295 -14.33 6.66 9.78
N LEU A 296 -13.21 7.38 9.73
CA LEU A 296 -12.99 8.64 10.44
C LEU A 296 -13.58 9.84 9.68
N ALA A 297 -13.62 9.77 8.35
CA ALA A 297 -14.16 10.83 7.49
C ALA A 297 -15.69 10.84 7.45
N PHE A 298 -16.32 9.67 7.57
CA PHE A 298 -17.78 9.55 7.55
C PHE A 298 -18.37 9.39 8.96
N GLU A 299 -19.40 10.17 9.28
CA GLU A 299 -20.14 10.01 10.53
C GLU A 299 -21.00 8.73 10.56
N LYS A 300 -21.44 8.29 9.38
CA LYS A 300 -22.32 7.13 9.18
C LYS A 300 -21.71 6.17 8.19
N GLY A 301 -22.03 4.88 8.32
CA GLY A 301 -21.56 3.83 7.42
C GLY A 301 -21.06 2.63 8.21
N ASN A 302 -21.32 1.43 7.69
CA ASN A 302 -20.91 0.18 8.33
C ASN A 302 -19.51 -0.22 7.82
N PHE A 303 -18.48 0.53 8.19
CA PHE A 303 -17.11 0.29 7.73
C PHE A 303 -16.53 -0.99 8.34
N ILE A 304 -16.04 -1.90 7.48
CA ILE A 304 -15.20 -3.01 7.93
C ILE A 304 -13.78 -2.52 8.16
N THR A 305 -13.24 -1.79 7.18
CA THR A 305 -11.87 -1.33 7.08
C THR A 305 -11.81 -0.30 5.92
N SER A 306 -10.62 0.19 5.61
CA SER A 306 -10.31 0.94 4.40
C SER A 306 -9.01 0.41 3.78
N ALA A 307 -8.96 0.32 2.46
CA ALA A 307 -7.75 0.06 1.69
C ALA A 307 -6.88 1.32 1.67
N GLU A 308 -5.89 1.39 2.56
CA GLU A 308 -5.13 2.60 2.82
C GLU A 308 -3.88 2.72 1.94
N LYS A 309 -3.59 3.97 1.55
CA LYS A 309 -2.30 4.37 1.00
C LYS A 309 -1.42 4.83 2.16
N ALA A 310 -0.16 4.42 2.16
CA ALA A 310 0.80 4.78 3.21
C ALA A 310 1.31 6.24 3.09
N ILE A 311 0.41 7.21 2.93
CA ILE A 311 0.71 8.60 2.59
C ILE A 311 1.61 9.25 3.64
N GLU A 312 1.29 9.05 4.91
CA GLU A 312 2.02 9.71 5.99
C GLU A 312 3.48 9.23 6.06
N SER A 313 3.67 7.91 6.16
CA SER A 313 5.00 7.32 6.27
C SER A 313 5.82 7.49 4.99
N SER A 314 5.21 7.38 3.81
CA SER A 314 5.90 7.59 2.52
C SER A 314 6.36 9.05 2.34
N THR A 315 5.54 10.01 2.76
CA THR A 315 5.88 11.43 2.71
C THR A 315 6.96 11.77 3.73
N LEU A 316 6.85 11.22 4.94
CA LEU A 316 7.81 11.40 6.03
C LEU A 316 9.22 10.95 5.61
N ILE A 317 9.37 9.74 5.07
CA ILE A 317 10.67 9.26 4.59
C ILE A 317 11.15 10.05 3.38
N SER A 318 10.27 10.43 2.45
CA SER A 318 10.65 11.23 1.28
C SER A 318 11.21 12.61 1.68
N LEU A 319 10.68 13.25 2.72
CA LEU A 319 11.27 14.48 3.29
C LEU A 319 12.71 14.25 3.75
N ALA A 320 12.98 13.11 4.39
CA ALA A 320 14.31 12.76 4.87
C ALA A 320 15.31 12.43 3.75
N HIS A 321 14.84 12.17 2.52
CA HIS A 321 15.69 11.91 1.35
C HIS A 321 15.82 13.09 0.39
N THR A 322 15.29 14.27 0.72
CA THR A 322 15.59 15.47 -0.08
C THR A 322 16.99 16.01 0.26
N PRO A 323 17.67 16.68 -0.69
CA PRO A 323 18.98 17.28 -0.47
C PRO A 323 19.05 18.24 0.72
N GLU A 324 17.94 18.91 1.04
CA GLU A 324 17.89 19.94 2.08
C GLU A 324 17.81 19.36 3.51
N TRP A 325 17.53 18.07 3.65
CA TRP A 325 17.25 17.44 4.94
C TRP A 325 18.11 16.23 5.26
N LYS A 326 18.48 15.40 4.29
CA LYS A 326 19.09 14.08 4.53
C LYS A 326 20.33 14.10 5.43
N ASP A 327 21.18 15.12 5.26
CA ASP A 327 22.44 15.30 5.97
C ASP A 327 22.33 16.22 7.20
N VAL A 328 21.11 16.67 7.56
CA VAL A 328 20.90 17.49 8.76
C VAL A 328 21.21 16.65 10.00
N ASN A 329 22.23 17.08 10.73
CA ASN A 329 22.69 16.43 11.96
C ASN A 329 21.83 16.86 13.16
N LEU A 330 21.31 15.89 13.91
CA LEU A 330 20.49 16.08 15.11
C LEU A 330 21.27 15.82 16.41
N GLY A 331 22.60 15.75 16.34
CA GLY A 331 23.51 15.38 17.42
C GLY A 331 24.05 13.97 17.22
N GLU A 332 23.31 12.97 17.72
CA GLU A 332 23.74 11.56 17.72
C GLU A 332 23.42 10.81 16.42
N GLU A 333 22.49 11.33 15.61
CA GLU A 333 22.10 10.76 14.33
C GLU A 333 21.67 11.85 13.33
N THR A 334 21.53 11.46 12.06
CA THR A 334 20.98 12.34 11.02
C THR A 334 19.45 12.27 10.99
N VAL A 335 18.82 13.28 10.39
CA VAL A 335 17.39 13.26 10.05
C VAL A 335 17.02 11.98 9.29
N LEU A 336 17.83 11.56 8.31
CA LEU A 336 17.61 10.33 7.57
C LEU A 336 17.58 9.10 8.49
N ALA A 337 18.61 8.90 9.29
CA ALA A 337 18.72 7.73 10.16
C ALA A 337 17.56 7.64 11.16
N LYS A 338 17.18 8.76 11.77
CA LYS A 338 16.03 8.82 12.69
C LYS A 338 14.71 8.51 11.97
N THR A 339 14.50 9.10 10.80
CA THR A 339 13.27 8.90 10.03
C THR A 339 13.13 7.47 9.54
N ALA A 340 14.22 6.87 9.05
CA ALA A 340 14.23 5.48 8.59
C ALA A 340 13.82 4.50 9.71
N LYS A 341 14.26 4.74 10.96
CA LYS A 341 13.83 3.93 12.13
C LYS A 341 12.32 4.03 12.37
N ILE A 342 11.80 5.27 12.48
CA ILE A 342 10.36 5.53 12.70
C ILE A 342 9.51 4.88 11.60
N VAL A 343 9.92 5.04 10.35
CA VAL A 343 9.15 4.55 9.21
C VAL A 343 9.23 3.03 9.07
N LYS A 344 10.35 2.40 9.44
CA LYS A 344 10.48 0.93 9.46
C LYS A 344 9.47 0.28 10.42
N GLU A 345 9.19 0.90 11.56
CA GLU A 345 8.19 0.43 12.52
C GLU A 345 6.76 0.47 11.96
N SER A 346 6.47 1.38 11.02
CA SER A 346 5.17 1.43 10.33
C SER A 346 4.95 0.28 9.34
N GLY A 347 5.99 -0.48 9.01
CA GLY A 347 5.94 -1.56 8.02
C GLY A 347 5.89 -1.06 6.57
N LEU A 348 6.26 0.20 6.31
CA LEU A 348 6.35 0.74 4.96
C LEU A 348 7.39 -0.05 4.14
N SER A 349 6.98 -0.48 2.95
CA SER A 349 7.87 -0.98 1.91
C SER A 349 7.76 -0.08 0.69
N LEU A 350 8.91 0.27 0.11
CA LEU A 350 9.02 1.05 -1.11
C LEU A 350 9.75 0.25 -2.17
N THR A 351 9.30 0.38 -3.41
CA THR A 351 9.98 -0.14 -4.59
C THR A 351 10.22 0.99 -5.59
N ARG A 352 11.21 0.82 -6.45
CA ARG A 352 11.49 1.74 -7.56
C ARG A 352 11.72 0.92 -8.82
N GLN A 353 11.18 1.40 -9.93
CA GLN A 353 11.46 0.80 -11.23
C GLN A 353 12.89 1.15 -11.66
N ASP A 354 13.71 0.14 -11.98
CA ASP A 354 15.04 0.34 -12.51
C ASP A 354 14.94 0.71 -13.99
N SER A 355 15.60 1.81 -14.35
CA SER A 355 15.57 2.36 -15.72
C SER A 355 16.21 1.44 -16.77
N LYS A 356 17.01 0.45 -16.36
CA LYS A 356 17.75 -0.43 -17.29
C LYS A 356 16.93 -1.62 -17.75
N ASP A 357 16.24 -2.28 -16.82
CA ASP A 357 15.51 -3.53 -17.05
C ASP A 357 13.99 -3.36 -16.87
N GLY A 358 13.53 -2.23 -16.35
CA GLY A 358 12.11 -1.97 -16.08
C GLY A 358 11.58 -2.73 -14.87
N GLU A 359 12.43 -3.43 -14.12
CA GLU A 359 12.03 -4.21 -12.95
C GLU A 359 11.87 -3.34 -11.72
N PHE A 360 10.90 -3.69 -10.88
CA PHE A 360 10.70 -3.05 -9.58
C PHE A 360 11.63 -3.64 -8.54
N LYS A 361 12.56 -2.83 -8.02
CA LYS A 361 13.52 -3.22 -6.98
C LYS A 361 13.18 -2.57 -5.65
N ASP A 362 13.43 -3.29 -4.57
CA ASP A 362 13.18 -2.78 -3.22
C ASP A 362 14.11 -1.60 -2.93
N VAL A 363 13.62 -0.64 -2.14
CA VAL A 363 14.34 0.58 -1.76
C VAL A 363 14.75 0.46 -0.30
N ASP A 364 16.05 0.59 -0.03
CA ASP A 364 16.56 0.71 1.33
C ASP A 364 16.25 2.12 1.88
N LEU A 365 15.37 2.18 2.87
CA LEU A 365 14.94 3.42 3.52
C LEU A 365 16.06 4.11 4.30
N ALA A 366 17.16 3.42 4.61
CA ALA A 366 18.31 3.98 5.31
C ALA A 366 19.47 4.36 4.38
N GLU A 367 19.36 4.08 3.08
CA GLU A 367 20.39 4.39 2.10
C GLU A 367 20.61 5.91 2.04
N ASN A 368 21.83 6.42 2.31
CA ASN A 368 22.11 7.85 2.20
C ASN A 368 22.16 8.29 0.73
N LYS A 369 20.98 8.43 0.13
CA LYS A 369 20.76 8.75 -1.26
C LYS A 369 19.70 9.83 -1.39
N ASP A 370 19.97 10.77 -2.28
CA ASP A 370 18.97 11.73 -2.75
C ASP A 370 17.95 11.01 -3.64
N TRP A 371 16.68 11.14 -3.30
CA TRP A 371 15.58 10.53 -4.06
C TRP A 371 14.93 11.48 -5.07
N THR A 372 15.37 12.73 -5.20
CA THR A 372 14.90 13.58 -6.29
C THR A 372 15.15 12.92 -7.64
N ASN A 373 14.28 13.22 -8.61
CA ASN A 373 14.26 12.59 -9.93
C ASN A 373 13.90 11.10 -9.85
N SER A 374 13.06 10.68 -8.90
CA SER A 374 12.63 9.28 -8.80
C SER A 374 11.12 9.15 -8.58
N VAL A 375 10.61 7.98 -8.97
CA VAL A 375 9.25 7.51 -8.69
C VAL A 375 9.35 6.32 -7.75
N LEU A 376 8.74 6.44 -6.58
CA LEU A 376 8.70 5.43 -5.54
C LEU A 376 7.31 4.85 -5.48
N TRP A 377 7.22 3.53 -5.37
CA TRP A 377 5.98 2.78 -5.29
C TRP A 377 5.83 2.25 -3.88
N ALA A 378 4.96 2.92 -3.12
CA ALA A 378 4.64 2.54 -1.76
C ALA A 378 3.66 1.38 -1.74
N ASN A 379 3.94 0.42 -0.87
CA ASN A 379 3.04 -0.69 -0.64
C ASN A 379 1.73 -0.24 0.05
N GLY A 380 0.72 -1.12 -0.01
CA GLY A 380 -0.59 -0.88 0.59
C GLY A 380 -0.76 -1.44 2.00
N ASP A 381 -1.77 -0.96 2.72
CA ASP A 381 -2.22 -1.52 4.01
C ASP A 381 -3.76 -1.45 4.12
N MET A 382 -4.28 -1.91 5.26
CA MET A 382 -5.68 -1.78 5.65
C MET A 382 -5.82 -1.11 7.03
N SER A 383 -6.87 -0.31 7.23
CA SER A 383 -7.16 0.30 8.54
C SER A 383 -7.84 -0.69 9.50
N SER A 384 -7.62 -0.49 10.79
CA SER A 384 -8.22 -1.28 11.86
C SER A 384 -8.48 -0.41 13.09
N GLY A 385 -9.32 -0.90 13.99
CA GLY A 385 -9.71 -0.17 15.20
C GLY A 385 -10.59 1.05 14.91
N GLY A 386 -10.71 1.94 15.91
CA GLY A 386 -11.55 3.13 15.79
C GLY A 386 -13.03 2.78 15.50
N LYS A 387 -13.54 3.24 14.36
CA LYS A 387 -14.90 2.95 13.88
C LYS A 387 -14.97 1.77 12.90
N ASN A 388 -13.84 1.13 12.60
CA ASN A 388 -13.77 -0.05 11.75
C ASN A 388 -14.20 -1.30 12.52
N ALA A 389 -14.84 -2.25 11.84
CA ALA A 389 -15.15 -3.56 12.42
C ALA A 389 -13.91 -4.46 12.55
N LEU A 390 -12.87 -4.24 11.73
CA LEU A 390 -11.61 -4.98 11.79
C LEU A 390 -10.79 -4.57 13.03
N SER A 391 -10.36 -5.55 13.82
CA SER A 391 -9.45 -5.34 14.95
C SER A 391 -7.99 -5.35 14.53
N ASP A 392 -7.10 -4.71 15.31
CA ASP A 392 -5.65 -4.76 15.08
C ASP A 392 -5.10 -6.20 15.15
N LYS A 393 -5.65 -7.01 16.06
CA LYS A 393 -5.29 -8.43 16.19
C LYS A 393 -5.58 -9.20 14.91
N THR A 394 -6.75 -8.96 14.31
CA THR A 394 -7.13 -9.59 13.03
C THR A 394 -6.33 -9.05 11.87
N LYS A 395 -6.08 -7.73 11.83
CA LYS A 395 -5.18 -7.12 10.84
C LYS A 395 -3.80 -7.78 10.84
N ASN A 396 -3.20 -7.94 12.02
CA ASN A 396 -1.87 -8.54 12.15
C ASN A 396 -1.87 -10.01 11.74
N ALA A 397 -2.87 -10.80 12.15
CA ALA A 397 -2.98 -12.20 11.72
C ALA A 397 -3.09 -12.35 10.19
N ILE A 398 -3.82 -11.44 9.52
CA ILE A 398 -3.87 -11.41 8.04
C ILE A 398 -2.47 -11.12 7.47
N LYS A 399 -1.74 -10.14 8.02
CA LYS A 399 -0.40 -9.75 7.54
C LYS A 399 0.68 -10.79 7.84
N GLU A 400 0.52 -11.61 8.88
CA GLU A 400 1.38 -12.75 9.16
C GLU A 400 1.27 -13.83 8.09
N ILE A 401 0.04 -14.12 7.64
CA ILE A 401 -0.22 -15.15 6.63
C ILE A 401 0.06 -14.64 5.22
N TYR A 402 -0.35 -13.41 4.92
CA TYR A 402 -0.16 -12.76 3.63
C TYR A 402 0.82 -11.61 3.80
N THR A 403 2.10 -11.95 3.82
CA THR A 403 3.16 -10.99 4.16
C THR A 403 3.25 -9.87 3.13
N PRO A 404 3.69 -8.65 3.54
CA PRO A 404 3.91 -7.55 2.62
C PRO A 404 4.85 -7.90 1.45
N LYS A 405 5.83 -8.81 1.69
CA LYS A 405 6.76 -9.30 0.66
C LYS A 405 6.04 -10.07 -0.44
N VAL A 406 5.20 -11.06 -0.08
CA VAL A 406 4.43 -11.86 -1.05
C VAL A 406 3.51 -10.98 -1.89
N LEU A 407 2.81 -10.04 -1.26
CA LEU A 407 1.93 -9.11 -1.98
C LEU A 407 2.71 -8.12 -2.85
N THR A 408 3.87 -7.67 -2.40
CA THR A 408 4.75 -6.82 -3.21
C THR A 408 5.16 -7.55 -4.49
N GLU A 409 5.57 -8.82 -4.42
CA GLU A 409 5.94 -9.60 -5.61
C GLU A 409 4.76 -9.79 -6.58
N ALA A 410 3.55 -10.08 -6.07
CA ALA A 410 2.35 -10.12 -6.91
C ALA A 410 2.05 -8.77 -7.56
N SER A 411 2.27 -7.68 -6.82
CA SER A 411 2.11 -6.31 -7.32
C SER A 411 3.13 -5.95 -8.40
N LYS A 412 4.38 -6.38 -8.26
CA LYS A 412 5.42 -6.15 -9.28
C LYS A 412 4.99 -6.76 -10.63
N ASP A 413 4.48 -7.99 -10.62
CA ASP A 413 3.98 -8.66 -11.83
C ASP A 413 2.79 -7.90 -12.45
N LEU A 414 1.80 -7.50 -11.63
CA LEU A 414 0.63 -6.74 -12.10
C LEU A 414 1.03 -5.40 -12.72
N PHE A 415 1.91 -4.64 -12.07
CA PHE A 415 2.34 -3.35 -12.59
C PHE A 415 3.25 -3.46 -13.81
N THR A 416 4.03 -4.53 -13.92
CA THR A 416 4.78 -4.84 -15.14
C THR A 416 3.82 -5.10 -16.30
N TYR A 417 2.73 -5.85 -16.06
CA TYR A 417 1.66 -6.04 -17.05
C TYR A 417 0.99 -4.71 -17.43
N ILE A 418 0.66 -3.86 -16.46
CA ILE A 418 0.07 -2.53 -16.71
C ILE A 418 1.01 -1.68 -17.57
N ASP A 419 2.28 -1.54 -17.16
CA ASP A 419 3.27 -0.72 -17.86
C ASP A 419 3.61 -1.25 -19.26
N GLY A 420 3.42 -2.54 -19.51
CA GLY A 420 3.55 -3.16 -20.83
C GLY A 420 2.40 -2.83 -21.81
N GLN A 421 1.32 -2.21 -21.35
CA GLN A 421 0.17 -1.86 -22.20
C GLN A 421 0.39 -0.59 -23.02
N ASN A 422 -0.25 -0.52 -24.19
CA ASN A 422 -0.16 0.64 -25.08
C ASN A 422 -1.28 1.67 -24.83
N ALA A 423 -1.20 2.84 -25.46
CA ALA A 423 -2.21 3.90 -25.32
C ALA A 423 -3.61 3.48 -25.78
N GLU A 424 -3.72 2.57 -26.76
CA GLU A 424 -5.01 2.05 -27.21
C GLU A 424 -5.69 1.24 -26.10
N PHE A 425 -4.92 0.41 -25.38
CA PHE A 425 -5.40 -0.36 -24.24
C PHE A 425 -6.00 0.57 -23.19
N TYR A 426 -5.24 1.56 -22.72
CA TYR A 426 -5.71 2.52 -21.72
C TYR A 426 -6.95 3.32 -22.16
N ASN A 427 -7.10 3.51 -23.47
CA ASN A 427 -8.25 4.24 -24.00
C ASN A 427 -9.52 3.41 -24.10
N LYS A 428 -9.44 2.08 -24.15
CA LYS A 428 -10.58 1.19 -24.40
C LYS A 428 -10.89 0.23 -23.25
N TYR A 429 -9.87 -0.19 -22.52
CA TYR A 429 -9.94 -1.35 -21.64
C TYR A 429 -9.58 -1.03 -20.21
N SER A 430 -10.20 -1.78 -19.31
CA SER A 430 -9.87 -1.91 -17.90
C SER A 430 -9.10 -3.23 -17.68
N ILE A 431 -8.24 -3.23 -16.67
CA ILE A 431 -7.50 -4.43 -16.23
C ILE A 431 -8.32 -5.33 -15.28
N ILE A 432 -9.52 -4.93 -14.90
CA ILE A 432 -10.41 -5.77 -14.09
C ILE A 432 -10.86 -6.92 -14.97
N SER A 433 -10.25 -8.10 -14.81
CA SER A 433 -10.52 -9.26 -15.65
C SER A 433 -10.18 -10.54 -14.92
N LYS A 434 -10.75 -11.67 -15.36
CA LYS A 434 -10.46 -12.95 -14.72
C LYS A 434 -8.98 -13.30 -14.85
N VAL A 435 -8.36 -12.98 -15.98
CA VAL A 435 -6.93 -13.23 -16.22
C VAL A 435 -6.06 -12.47 -15.21
N SER A 436 -6.32 -11.18 -15.02
CA SER A 436 -5.53 -10.34 -14.10
C SER A 436 -5.78 -10.72 -12.64
N ILE A 437 -7.03 -11.00 -12.26
CA ILE A 437 -7.41 -11.41 -10.91
C ILE A 437 -6.81 -12.78 -10.56
N ASP A 438 -6.92 -13.77 -11.44
CA ASP A 438 -6.38 -15.12 -11.25
C ASP A 438 -4.84 -15.08 -11.18
N ALA A 439 -4.18 -14.34 -12.08
CA ALA A 439 -2.72 -14.23 -12.09
C ALA A 439 -2.20 -13.64 -10.77
N TYR A 440 -2.83 -12.56 -10.29
CA TYR A 440 -2.49 -11.94 -9.02
C TYR A 440 -2.73 -12.89 -7.84
N ALA A 441 -3.90 -13.53 -7.77
CA ALA A 441 -4.24 -14.48 -6.71
C ALA A 441 -3.29 -15.69 -6.68
N ASN A 442 -2.96 -16.27 -7.85
CA ASN A 442 -2.06 -17.42 -7.95
C ASN A 442 -0.63 -17.10 -7.50
N LYS A 443 -0.16 -15.87 -7.75
CA LYS A 443 1.14 -15.42 -7.25
C LYS A 443 1.17 -15.32 -5.73
N ILE A 444 0.06 -14.91 -5.11
CA ILE A 444 -0.08 -14.87 -3.64
C ILE A 444 -0.13 -16.28 -3.06
N VAL A 445 -0.94 -17.18 -3.64
CA VAL A 445 -1.07 -18.56 -3.16
C VAL A 445 0.25 -19.31 -3.26
N SER A 446 0.95 -19.20 -4.40
CA SER A 446 2.27 -19.83 -4.57
C SER A 446 3.33 -19.20 -3.68
N GLY A 447 3.33 -17.87 -3.52
CA GLY A 447 4.26 -17.16 -2.64
C GLY A 447 4.06 -17.48 -1.16
N LYS A 448 2.83 -17.70 -0.71
CA LYS A 448 2.51 -18.11 0.67
C LYS A 448 3.03 -19.52 1.02
N GLN A 449 3.19 -20.40 0.04
CA GLN A 449 3.76 -21.72 0.29
C GLN A 449 5.26 -21.67 0.60
N MET A 450 5.93 -20.51 0.41
CA MET A 450 7.35 -20.35 0.71
C MET A 450 7.59 -19.97 2.17
N LYS A 451 8.44 -20.74 2.84
CA LYS A 451 8.82 -20.57 4.25
C LYS A 451 10.05 -19.66 4.41
N ASN A 452 10.33 -19.19 5.62
CA ASN A 452 11.66 -18.66 5.91
C ASN A 452 12.61 -19.81 6.25
N LEU A 453 13.79 -19.83 5.64
CA LEU A 453 14.77 -20.88 5.91
C LEU A 453 15.18 -20.89 7.40
N SER A 454 15.22 -19.74 8.07
CA SER A 454 15.54 -19.64 9.50
C SER A 454 14.61 -20.42 10.41
N ASP A 455 13.37 -20.66 9.96
CA ASP A 455 12.36 -21.35 10.78
C ASP A 455 12.57 -22.87 10.71
N ASP A 456 13.05 -23.38 9.57
CA ASP A 456 13.33 -24.79 9.33
C ASP A 456 14.82 -25.16 9.55
N LEU A 457 15.74 -24.18 9.54
CA LEU A 457 17.19 -24.37 9.76
C LEU A 457 17.58 -24.04 11.21
N ASN A 458 17.33 -24.98 12.11
CA ASN A 458 17.63 -24.85 13.53
C ASN A 458 17.96 -26.23 14.13
N PRO A 459 19.15 -26.44 14.74
CA PRO A 459 20.15 -25.43 15.15
C PRO A 459 21.13 -25.00 14.05
N LEU A 460 21.63 -23.76 14.17
CA LEU A 460 22.73 -23.24 13.34
C LEU A 460 24.11 -23.82 13.72
N ASP A 461 24.21 -24.50 14.86
CA ASP A 461 25.39 -25.25 15.27
C ASP A 461 25.26 -26.73 14.86
N LEU A 462 26.09 -27.15 13.91
CA LEU A 462 26.11 -28.52 13.41
C LEU A 462 26.88 -29.47 14.32
N GLY A 463 27.67 -28.96 15.27
CA GLY A 463 28.55 -29.78 16.11
C GLY A 463 29.75 -30.34 15.34
N GLU A 464 30.22 -31.53 15.71
CA GLU A 464 31.39 -32.15 15.08
C GLU A 464 31.03 -32.80 13.72
N ILE A 465 31.78 -32.45 12.67
CA ILE A 465 31.70 -33.01 11.31
C ILE A 465 33.07 -33.48 10.83
N ASN A 466 33.12 -34.25 9.74
CA ASN A 466 34.37 -34.91 9.29
C ASN A 466 35.40 -33.95 8.68
N ASP A 467 34.93 -32.95 7.95
CA ASP A 467 35.73 -31.96 7.22
C ASP A 467 34.85 -30.72 6.95
N ASN A 468 35.43 -29.69 6.33
CA ASN A 468 34.72 -28.49 5.94
C ASN A 468 34.33 -28.48 4.45
N ASP A 469 34.21 -29.63 3.80
CA ASP A 469 33.73 -29.67 2.43
C ASP A 469 32.24 -29.29 2.37
N SER A 470 31.86 -28.55 1.34
CA SER A 470 30.49 -28.07 1.16
C SER A 470 29.44 -29.20 1.17
N SER A 471 29.79 -30.38 0.65
CA SER A 471 28.91 -31.55 0.64
C SER A 471 28.73 -32.15 2.03
N THR A 472 29.81 -32.21 2.82
CA THR A 472 29.78 -32.67 4.22
C THR A 472 28.93 -31.74 5.08
N ILE A 473 29.12 -30.42 4.94
CA ILE A 473 28.35 -29.39 5.63
C ILE A 473 26.86 -29.50 5.26
N LEU A 474 26.53 -29.59 3.97
CA LEU A 474 25.16 -29.72 3.51
C LEU A 474 24.49 -30.98 4.06
N ASN A 475 25.17 -32.12 4.04
CA ASN A 475 24.64 -33.36 4.61
C ASN A 475 24.42 -33.24 6.13
N ALA A 476 25.32 -32.58 6.86
CA ALA A 476 25.15 -32.34 8.29
C ALA A 476 23.94 -31.44 8.59
N ILE A 477 23.70 -30.40 7.79
CA ILE A 477 22.48 -29.58 7.86
C ILE A 477 21.23 -30.45 7.68
N LEU A 478 21.15 -31.23 6.61
CA LEU A 478 19.98 -32.02 6.25
C LEU A 478 19.69 -33.13 7.27
N ASN A 479 20.74 -33.70 7.88
CA ASN A 479 20.60 -34.68 8.94
C ASN A 479 19.97 -34.10 10.21
N LYS A 480 20.25 -32.83 10.54
CA LYS A 480 19.65 -32.14 11.68
C LYS A 480 18.28 -31.53 11.36
N ASN A 481 18.03 -31.23 10.08
CA ASN A 481 16.84 -30.53 9.61
C ASN A 481 16.19 -31.30 8.45
N SER A 482 15.60 -32.46 8.77
CA SER A 482 15.10 -33.42 7.78
C SER A 482 13.92 -32.92 6.94
N THR A 483 13.30 -31.81 7.34
CA THR A 483 12.22 -31.13 6.60
C THR A 483 12.74 -30.25 5.46
N ILE A 484 14.03 -29.92 5.44
CA ILE A 484 14.63 -29.10 4.39
C ILE A 484 14.90 -29.94 3.14
N PRO A 485 14.35 -29.58 1.96
CA PRO A 485 14.69 -30.27 0.73
C PRO A 485 16.14 -30.01 0.33
N LYS A 486 16.84 -31.06 -0.10
CA LYS A 486 18.28 -31.02 -0.41
C LYS A 486 18.68 -29.96 -1.43
N ASP A 487 17.82 -29.71 -2.42
CA ASP A 487 18.14 -28.85 -3.56
C ASP A 487 17.82 -27.36 -3.32
N GLU A 488 17.44 -26.99 -2.11
CA GLU A 488 17.03 -25.63 -1.74
C GLU A 488 18.17 -24.78 -1.16
N LEU A 489 19.29 -25.39 -0.80
CA LEU A 489 20.38 -24.73 -0.09
C LEU A 489 21.62 -24.52 -0.96
N ILE A 490 22.26 -23.37 -0.80
CA ILE A 490 23.60 -23.09 -1.33
C ILE A 490 24.52 -22.84 -0.14
N ILE A 491 25.62 -23.60 -0.05
CA ILE A 491 26.68 -23.38 0.93
C ILE A 491 27.77 -22.52 0.28
N SER A 492 28.13 -21.42 0.93
CA SER A 492 29.12 -20.47 0.46
C SER A 492 30.04 -20.01 1.59
N LYS A 493 31.15 -19.34 1.24
CA LYS A 493 32.10 -18.72 2.18
C LYS A 493 32.48 -19.61 3.38
N ILE A 494 33.08 -20.76 3.08
CA ILE A 494 33.53 -21.69 4.11
C ILE A 494 34.87 -21.18 4.68
N GLU A 495 34.87 -20.82 5.96
CA GLU A 495 36.02 -20.26 6.66
C GLU A 495 36.27 -21.02 7.96
N GLY A 496 37.19 -22.00 7.90
CA GLY A 496 37.55 -22.83 9.05
C GLY A 496 36.35 -23.61 9.58
N ASN A 497 35.75 -23.09 10.64
CA ASN A 497 34.70 -23.73 11.43
C ASN A 497 33.31 -23.07 11.25
N LYS A 498 33.16 -22.27 10.19
CA LYS A 498 31.93 -21.55 9.82
C LYS A 498 31.66 -21.65 8.33
N ALA A 499 30.39 -21.53 7.96
CA ALA A 499 29.96 -21.38 6.57
C ALA A 499 28.70 -20.51 6.49
N GLU A 500 28.48 -19.89 5.33
CA GLU A 500 27.24 -19.19 4.99
C GLU A 500 26.28 -20.13 4.25
N VAL A 501 25.01 -20.12 4.63
CA VAL A 501 23.92 -20.86 3.99
C VAL A 501 22.93 -19.87 3.39
N SER A 502 22.71 -20.00 2.08
CA SER A 502 21.73 -19.21 1.35
C SER A 502 20.64 -20.11 0.76
N VAL A 503 19.49 -19.52 0.46
CA VAL A 503 18.44 -20.17 -0.33
C VAL A 503 18.83 -20.12 -1.81
N LYS A 504 18.58 -21.19 -2.54
CA LYS A 504 18.82 -21.28 -3.98
C LYS A 504 18.00 -20.24 -4.75
N ASP A 505 18.61 -19.63 -5.76
CA ASP A 505 17.88 -18.73 -6.66
C ASP A 505 16.75 -19.49 -7.38
N GLY A 506 15.55 -18.90 -7.36
CA GLY A 506 14.34 -19.52 -7.91
C GLY A 506 13.71 -20.61 -7.02
N SER A 507 14.07 -20.68 -5.74
CA SER A 507 13.38 -21.51 -4.76
C SER A 507 11.87 -21.29 -4.79
N THR A 508 11.10 -22.39 -4.73
CA THR A 508 9.65 -22.37 -4.54
C THR A 508 9.25 -22.83 -3.14
N VAL A 509 10.22 -23.11 -2.27
CA VAL A 509 10.02 -23.63 -0.92
C VAL A 509 10.43 -22.61 0.14
N TYR A 510 11.47 -21.83 -0.10
CA TYR A 510 11.95 -20.82 0.84
C TYR A 510 12.04 -19.45 0.21
N ASN A 511 11.72 -18.44 1.00
CA ASN A 511 11.97 -17.05 0.64
C ASN A 511 13.46 -16.80 0.49
N LYS A 512 13.85 -16.00 -0.51
CA LYS A 512 15.22 -15.47 -0.61
C LYS A 512 15.57 -14.71 0.66
N LEU A 513 16.73 -15.04 1.23
CA LEU A 513 17.26 -14.41 2.43
C LEU A 513 17.86 -13.04 2.10
N ASP A 514 17.61 -12.04 2.95
CA ASP A 514 18.22 -10.71 2.85
C ASP A 514 19.72 -10.77 3.15
N SER A 515 20.16 -11.76 3.93
CA SER A 515 21.55 -12.09 4.19
C SER A 515 21.70 -13.59 4.46
N PRO A 516 22.81 -14.23 4.05
CA PRO A 516 23.04 -15.64 4.34
C PRO A 516 23.02 -15.95 5.84
N LEU A 517 22.49 -17.11 6.22
CA LEU A 517 22.56 -17.61 7.60
C LEU A 517 23.96 -18.16 7.87
N VAL A 518 24.55 -17.80 9.00
CA VAL A 518 25.87 -18.31 9.39
C VAL A 518 25.71 -19.53 10.28
N ILE A 519 26.27 -20.65 9.84
CA ILE A 519 26.35 -21.88 10.61
C ILE A 519 27.74 -22.09 11.18
N THR A 520 27.82 -22.83 12.28
CA THR A 520 29.08 -23.20 12.95
C THR A 520 29.22 -24.70 13.07
N PHE A 521 30.45 -25.19 13.10
CA PHE A 521 30.77 -26.61 13.30
C PHE A 521 32.18 -26.78 13.89
N THR A 522 32.56 -28.00 14.28
CA THR A 522 33.94 -28.39 14.58
C THR A 522 34.37 -29.52 13.66
N ILE A 523 35.66 -29.59 13.31
CA ILE A 523 36.19 -30.68 12.48
C ILE A 523 36.72 -31.77 13.40
N LYS A 524 36.31 -33.01 13.15
CA LYS A 524 36.76 -34.18 13.89
C LYS A 524 38.28 -34.26 13.83
N SER A 525 38.92 -34.24 14.99
CA SER A 525 40.37 -34.41 15.03
C SER A 525 40.72 -35.78 14.44
N PRO A 526 41.72 -35.88 13.54
CA PRO A 526 42.19 -37.16 13.08
C PRO A 526 42.56 -37.95 14.33
N ALA A 527 41.97 -39.15 14.49
CA ALA A 527 42.35 -40.03 15.57
C ALA A 527 43.88 -40.16 15.52
N SER A 528 44.55 -39.70 16.57
CA SER A 528 45.99 -39.88 16.71
C SER A 528 46.21 -41.38 16.64
N GLY A 529 46.77 -41.85 15.52
CA GLY A 529 47.03 -43.26 15.31
C GLY A 529 47.90 -43.79 16.45
N GLU A 530 47.34 -44.74 17.20
CA GLU A 530 48.12 -45.72 17.97
C GLU A 530 48.59 -46.84 17.05
#